data_AF-A0A5E7FIH5-F1
#
_entry.id   AF-A0A5E7FIH5-F1
#
_cell.length_a   1.000
_cell.length_b   1.000
_cell.length_c   1.000
_cell.angle_alpha   90.00
_cell.angle_beta   90.00
_cell.angle_gamma   90.00
#
_symmetry.space_group_name_H-M   'P 1'
#
loop_
_entity.id
_entity.type
_entity.pdbx_description
1 polymer ?
#
loop_
_entity_poly.entity_id
_entity_poly.type
_entity_poly.pdbx_seq_one_letter_code
_entity_poly.pdbx_strand_id
1 'polypeptide(L)' 'MTALHTADFPLKKLIEGTDITVTCEFSNGKVYVLAGAYLVEEPVSKGDDATIELKFEGIKGTWQ' A
#
# COMPACT_ATOMS: atom_id res chain seq x y z
N MET A 1 -1.85 -1.10 5.38
CA MET A 1 -2.53 0.20 5.24
C MET A 1 -3.98 -0.04 4.84
N THR A 2 -4.87 0.89 5.12
CA THR A 2 -6.29 0.79 4.72
C THR A 2 -6.60 1.93 3.75
N ALA A 3 -7.28 1.60 2.64
CA ALA A 3 -7.72 2.57 1.65
C ALA A 3 -9.23 2.43 1.41
N LEU A 4 -9.86 3.47 0.85
CA LEU A 4 -11.26 3.39 0.41
C LEU A 4 -11.35 2.56 -0.88
N HIS A 5 -12.22 1.56 -0.89
CA HIS A 5 -12.44 0.69 -2.02
C HIS A 5 -13.56 1.25 -2.90
N THR A 6 -13.21 2.22 -3.73
CA THR A 6 -14.12 2.82 -4.72
C THR A 6 -14.03 2.09 -6.06
N ALA A 7 -14.99 2.33 -6.97
CA ALA A 7 -14.99 1.71 -8.30
C ALA A 7 -13.74 2.03 -9.14
N ASP A 8 -13.14 3.20 -8.92
CA ASP A 8 -11.93 3.66 -9.60
C ASP A 8 -10.63 3.26 -8.87
N PHE A 9 -10.73 2.44 -7.82
CA PHE A 9 -9.56 2.02 -7.06
C PHE A 9 -8.61 1.22 -7.95
N PRO A 10 -7.31 1.58 -8.04
CA PRO A 10 -6.38 1.00 -9.02
C PRO A 10 -5.86 -0.38 -8.58
N LEU A 11 -6.74 -1.28 -8.12
CA LEU A 11 -6.41 -2.58 -7.54
C LEU A 11 -5.53 -3.42 -8.48
N LYS A 12 -5.90 -3.48 -9.75
CA LYS A 12 -5.17 -4.25 -10.77
C LYS A 12 -3.71 -3.78 -10.89
N LYS A 13 -3.49 -2.46 -10.92
CA LYS A 13 -2.13 -1.90 -11.01
C LYS A 13 -1.30 -2.20 -9.75
N LEU A 14 -1.94 -2.21 -8.58
CA LEU A 14 -1.27 -2.52 -7.32
C LEU A 14 -0.89 -4.00 -7.21
N ILE A 15 -1.73 -4.90 -7.74
CA ILE A 15 -1.46 -6.34 -7.79
C ILE A 15 -0.35 -6.66 -8.80
N GLU A 16 -0.40 -6.04 -9.99
CA GLU A 16 0.59 -6.28 -11.05
C GLU A 16 1.93 -5.56 -10.80
N GLY A 17 1.95 -4.55 -9.93
CA GLY A 17 3.15 -3.77 -9.63
C GLY A 17 4.09 -4.52 -8.69
N THR A 18 5.25 -4.95 -9.21
CA THR A 18 6.28 -5.64 -8.43
C THR A 18 7.46 -4.76 -8.02
N ASP A 19 7.52 -3.52 -8.51
CA ASP A 19 8.58 -2.55 -8.22
C ASP A 19 7.98 -1.16 -7.94
N ILE A 20 7.23 -1.08 -6.84
CA ILE A 20 6.53 0.14 -6.40
C ILE A 20 7.40 0.86 -5.34
N THR A 21 7.30 2.18 -5.29
CA THR A 21 7.83 2.97 -4.16
C THR A 21 6.67 3.39 -3.25
N VAL A 22 6.74 2.98 -1.98
CA VAL A 22 5.75 3.35 -0.96
C VAL A 22 6.39 4.34 0.01
N THR A 23 5.83 5.54 0.08
CA THR A 23 6.27 6.59 1.01
C THR A 23 5.22 6.74 2.11
N CYS A 24 5.65 6.51 3.35
CA CYS A 24 4.84 6.66 4.55
C CYS A 24 5.30 7.89 5.33
N GLU A 25 4.43 8.89 5.45
CA GLU A 25 4.64 10.03 6.34
C GLU A 25 3.95 9.75 7.67
N PHE A 26 4.73 9.77 8.75
CA PHE A 26 4.22 9.58 10.10
C PHE A 26 3.78 10.92 10.70
N SER A 27 2.80 10.89 11.59
CA SER A 27 2.30 12.08 12.29
C SER A 27 3.36 12.83 13.11
N ASN A 28 4.49 12.19 13.41
CA ASN A 28 5.64 12.81 14.07
C ASN A 28 6.62 13.50 13.08
N GLY A 29 6.25 13.63 11.80
CA GLY A 29 7.04 14.27 10.75
C GLY A 29 8.17 13.39 10.19
N LYS A 30 8.31 12.14 10.63
CA LYS A 30 9.28 11.21 10.03
C LYS A 30 8.72 10.61 8.75
N VAL A 31 9.58 10.41 7.76
CA VAL A 31 9.19 9.78 6.50
C VAL A 31 9.92 8.45 6.36
N TYR A 32 9.21 7.42 5.94
CA TYR A 32 9.77 6.12 5.61
C TYR A 32 9.47 5.78 4.17
N VAL A 33 10.51 5.44 3.41
CA VAL A 33 10.39 5.06 2.02
C VAL A 33 10.75 3.59 1.87
N LEU A 34 9.83 2.82 1.32
CA LEU A 34 10.00 1.42 0.95
C LEU A 34 10.09 1.34 -0.58
N ALA A 35 11.25 0.90 -1.09
CA ALA A 35 11.53 0.72 -2.51
C ALA A 35 11.51 -0.76 -2.91
N GLY A 36 11.15 -1.05 -4.16
CA GLY A 36 10.95 -2.41 -4.64
C GLY A 36 9.78 -3.08 -3.94
N ALA A 37 8.73 -2.32 -3.65
CA ALA A 37 7.56 -2.81 -2.94
C ALA A 37 6.59 -3.51 -3.88
N TYR A 38 5.96 -4.57 -3.38
CA TYR A 38 4.91 -5.30 -4.06
C TYR A 38 3.79 -5.60 -3.06
N LEU A 39 2.57 -5.75 -3.59
CA LEU A 39 1.43 -6.13 -2.76
C LEU A 39 1.57 -7.61 -2.36
N VAL A 40 1.48 -7.88 -1.07
CA VAL A 40 1.55 -9.23 -0.51
C VAL A 40 0.19 -9.59 0.04
N GLU A 41 -0.20 -10.85 -0.13
CA GLU A 41 -1.52 -11.39 0.20
C GLU A 41 -2.63 -10.85 -0.72
N GLU A 42 -3.73 -11.61 -0.83
CA GLU A 42 -4.92 -11.13 -1.54
C GLU A 42 -5.57 -10.02 -0.72
N PRO A 43 -5.77 -8.82 -1.30
CA PRO A 43 -6.27 -7.69 -0.54
C PRO A 43 -7.74 -7.92 -0.15
N VAL A 44 -8.04 -7.80 1.15
CA VAL A 44 -9.36 -8.10 1.71
C VAL A 44 -10.22 -6.85 1.68
N SER A 45 -11.32 -6.91 0.94
CA SER A 45 -12.34 -5.86 0.91
C SER A 45 -13.34 -6.04 2.05
N LYS A 46 -13.47 -5.04 2.93
CA LYS A 46 -14.52 -4.98 3.95
C LYS A 46 -15.69 -4.20 3.40
N GLY A 47 -16.75 -4.93 3.01
CA GLY A 47 -17.96 -4.35 2.41
C GLY A 47 -18.70 -3.38 3.33
N ASP A 48 -18.61 -3.58 4.65
CA ASP A 48 -19.32 -2.76 5.64
C ASP A 48 -18.74 -1.34 5.75
N ASP A 49 -17.42 -1.20 5.62
CA ASP A 49 -16.70 0.08 5.76
C ASP A 49 -16.31 0.68 4.40
N ALA A 50 -16.62 0.02 3.29
CA ALA A 50 -16.12 0.35 1.94
C ALA A 50 -14.58 0.54 1.92
N THR A 51 -13.85 -0.27 2.68
CA THR A 51 -12.39 -0.21 2.78
C THR A 51 -11.73 -1.48 2.28
N ILE A 52 -10.47 -1.33 1.86
CA ILE A 52 -9.59 -2.44 1.47
C ILE A 52 -8.30 -2.36 2.28
N GLU A 53 -7.90 -3.52 2.79
CA GLU A 53 -6.64 -3.67 3.51
C GLU A 53 -5.54 -4.10 2.53
N LEU A 54 -4.45 -3.32 2.50
CA LEU A 54 -3.31 -3.53 1.62
C LEU A 54 -2.05 -3.72 2.45
N LYS A 55 -1.32 -4.81 2.19
CA LYS A 55 -0.02 -5.09 2.79
C LYS A 55 1.05 -5.01 1.72
N PHE A 56 2.01 -4.11 1.92
CA PHE A 56 3.16 -3.97 1.03
C PHE A 56 4.39 -4.48 1.74
N GLU A 57 5.15 -5.33 1.06
CA GLU A 57 6.51 -5.69 1.44
C GLU A 57 7.45 -5.20 0.35
N GLY A 58 8.69 -4.89 0.71
CA GLY A 58 9.66 -4.36 -0.24
C GLY A 58 11.08 -4.73 0.14
N ILE A 59 11.97 -4.50 -0.81
CA ILE A 59 13.36 -4.97 -0.74
C ILE A 59 14.22 -4.04 0.11
N LYS A 60 13.94 -2.73 0.08
CA LYS A 60 14.77 -1.72 0.77
C LYS A 60 13.93 -0.67 1.46
N GLY A 61 14.11 -0.54 2.77
CA GLY A 61 13.52 0.52 3.59
C GLY A 61 14.54 1.59 3.97
N THR A 62 14.20 2.87 3.83
CA THR A 62 15.05 4.00 4.25
C THR A 62 14.22 5.04 5.00
N TRP A 63 14.77 5.54 6.12
CA TRP A 63 14.20 6.68 6.85
C TRP A 63 14.74 7.99 6.26
N GLN A 64 13.86 8.97 6.07
CA GLN A 64 14.19 10.33 5.62
C GLN A 64 13.86 11.35 6.72
#